data_AF-A0A2E6GRJ1-F1
#
_entry.id   AF-A0A2E6GRJ1-F1
#
_cell.length_a   1.000
_cell.length_b   1.000
_cell.length_c   1.000
_cell.angle_alpha   90.00
_cell.angle_beta   90.00
_cell.angle_gamma   90.00
#
_symmetry.space_group_name_H-M   'P 1'
#
loop_
_entity.id
_entity.type
_entity.pdbx_description
1 polymer ?
#
loop_
_entity_poly.entity_id
_entity_poly.type
_entity_poly.pdbx_seq_one_letter_code
_entity_poly.pdbx_strand_id
1 'polypeptide(L)'
;MPDQATENEIRERARKLQALHVKLLFCRATQENWLQNPNTILAEFNLPASARDKIADITTDQFRAESHGRRGLVERSLAKTFPETQKHLEISSAQASFEAFLCSEDFLNPKTGLPHISGVGQGYENNSKYFFWLKRTMRLASADCDVELRNKAHTEFATWLINEYKRPHDPYFDQFEGGLYWMQTPGAAKPVILLSDQFVVYTLNDPNTISQLPKIGLTDLDDVSPPDWPEEETLL
;
A
#
# COMPACT_ATOMS: atom_id res chain seq x y z
N MET A 1 -9.75 16.74 -35.97
CA MET A 1 -9.35 15.85 -34.87
C MET A 1 -8.14 16.50 -34.23
N PRO A 2 -8.07 16.63 -32.90
CA PRO A 2 -6.85 17.10 -32.24
C PRO A 2 -5.68 16.20 -32.66
N ASP A 3 -4.48 16.77 -32.75
CA ASP A 3 -3.29 15.95 -33.00
C ASP A 3 -2.96 15.11 -31.76
N GLN A 4 -2.19 14.04 -31.95
CA GLN A 4 -1.86 13.09 -30.89
C GLN A 4 -1.14 13.75 -29.71
N ALA A 5 -0.38 14.82 -29.95
CA ALA A 5 0.29 15.59 -28.90
C ALA A 5 -0.74 16.31 -28.01
N THR A 6 -1.73 16.97 -28.61
CA THR A 6 -2.82 17.65 -27.89
C THR A 6 -3.66 16.65 -27.09
N GLU A 7 -3.95 15.47 -27.64
CA GLU A 7 -4.66 14.43 -26.90
C GLU A 7 -3.87 13.92 -25.69
N ASN A 8 -2.56 13.72 -25.84
CA ASN A 8 -1.68 13.30 -24.76
C ASN A 8 -1.59 14.36 -23.65
N GLU A 9 -1.50 15.65 -24.00
CA GLU A 9 -1.51 16.74 -23.03
C GLU A 9 -2.81 16.83 -22.23
N ILE A 10 -3.96 16.61 -22.89
CA ILE A 10 -5.27 16.60 -22.23
C ILE A 10 -5.36 15.43 -21.24
N ARG A 11 -4.95 14.22 -21.65
CA ARG A 11 -4.95 13.03 -20.79
C ARG A 11 -4.06 13.22 -19.57
N GLU A 12 -2.85 13.71 -19.78
CA GLU A 12 -1.90 13.94 -18.70
C GLU A 12 -2.41 15.00 -17.71
N ARG A 13 -3.07 16.05 -18.21
CA ARG A 13 -3.72 17.05 -17.35
C ARG A 13 -4.88 16.45 -16.55
N ALA A 14 -5.69 15.59 -17.15
CA ALA A 14 -6.78 14.89 -16.46
C ALA A 14 -6.25 13.98 -15.35
N ARG A 15 -5.20 13.21 -15.63
CA ARG A 15 -4.50 12.37 -14.64
C ARG A 15 -4.00 13.18 -13.45
N LYS A 16 -3.33 14.32 -13.69
CA LYS A 16 -2.87 15.23 -12.64
C LYS A 16 -4.00 15.80 -11.79
N LEU A 17 -5.11 16.20 -12.42
CA LEU A 17 -6.32 16.67 -11.72
C LEU A 17 -6.92 15.58 -10.84
N GLN A 18 -7.02 14.35 -11.35
CA GLN A 18 -7.53 13.21 -10.61
C GLN A 18 -6.61 12.86 -9.43
N ALA A 19 -5.30 12.82 -9.63
CA ALA A 19 -4.32 12.56 -8.58
C ALA A 19 -4.43 13.60 -7.45
N LEU A 20 -4.56 14.88 -7.79
CA LEU A 20 -4.79 15.94 -6.81
C LEU A 20 -6.14 15.77 -6.09
N HIS A 21 -7.21 15.46 -6.82
CA HIS A 21 -8.53 15.22 -6.20
C HIS A 21 -8.49 14.06 -5.20
N VAL A 22 -7.84 12.94 -5.55
CA VAL A 22 -7.64 11.80 -4.64
C VAL A 22 -6.81 12.23 -3.44
N LYS A 23 -5.69 12.95 -3.63
CA LYS A 23 -4.88 13.44 -2.51
C LYS A 23 -5.68 14.35 -1.58
N LEU A 24 -6.56 15.20 -2.12
CA LEU A 24 -7.47 16.03 -1.32
C LEU A 24 -8.54 15.20 -0.58
N LEU A 25 -8.97 14.05 -1.09
CA LEU A 25 -9.91 13.18 -0.38
C LEU A 25 -9.29 12.49 0.84
N PHE A 26 -7.98 12.21 0.82
CA PHE A 26 -7.34 11.38 1.84
C PHE A 26 -6.34 12.12 2.73
N CYS A 27 -5.51 13.01 2.18
CA CYS A 27 -4.41 13.64 2.90
C CYS A 27 -4.83 14.99 3.52
N ARG A 28 -4.96 15.03 4.84
CA ARG A 28 -5.39 16.22 5.59
C ARG A 28 -4.39 17.36 5.47
N ALA A 29 -3.09 17.08 5.47
CA ALA A 29 -2.07 18.11 5.27
C ALA A 29 -2.23 18.81 3.91
N THR A 30 -2.59 18.06 2.86
CA THR A 30 -2.87 18.65 1.53
C THR A 30 -4.14 19.49 1.57
N GLN A 31 -5.19 19.05 2.27
CA GLN A 31 -6.41 19.85 2.46
C GLN A 31 -6.12 21.18 3.18
N GLU A 32 -5.35 21.14 4.26
CA GLU A 32 -5.00 22.34 5.04
C GLU A 32 -4.19 23.34 4.18
N ASN A 33 -3.20 22.85 3.43
CA ASN A 33 -2.43 23.68 2.50
C ASN A 33 -3.29 24.19 1.33
N TRP A 34 -4.25 23.40 0.84
CA TRP A 34 -5.17 23.84 -0.20
C TRP A 34 -6.05 25.01 0.23
N LEU A 35 -6.49 25.03 1.50
CA LEU A 35 -7.28 26.13 2.05
C LEU A 35 -6.45 27.42 2.21
N GLN A 36 -5.17 27.29 2.54
CA GLN A 36 -4.28 28.42 2.77
C GLN A 36 -3.68 28.97 1.46
N ASN A 37 -3.21 28.08 0.59
CA ASN A 37 -2.46 28.44 -0.62
C ASN A 37 -2.68 27.40 -1.75
N PRO A 38 -3.85 27.42 -2.41
CA PRO A 38 -4.19 26.43 -3.43
C PRO A 38 -3.26 26.48 -4.66
N ASN A 39 -2.70 27.66 -4.98
CA ASN A 39 -1.79 27.80 -6.11
C ASN A 39 -0.47 27.05 -5.91
N THR A 40 0.00 26.90 -4.66
CA THR A 40 1.20 26.12 -4.36
C THR A 40 0.94 24.63 -4.60
N ILE A 41 -0.20 24.13 -4.13
CA ILE A 41 -0.61 22.74 -4.37
C ILE A 41 -0.83 22.47 -5.87
N LEU A 42 -1.45 23.38 -6.62
CA LEU A 42 -1.57 23.23 -8.07
C LEU A 42 -0.19 23.15 -8.76
N ALA A 43 0.77 23.96 -8.32
CA ALA A 43 2.13 23.95 -8.87
C ALA A 43 2.86 22.62 -8.61
N GLU A 44 2.69 22.00 -7.43
CA GLU A 44 3.24 20.66 -7.12
C GLU A 44 2.79 19.59 -8.12
N PHE A 45 1.58 19.73 -8.65
CA PHE A 45 1.00 18.83 -9.66
C PHE A 45 1.22 19.30 -11.10
N ASN A 46 2.00 20.37 -11.32
CA ASN A 46 2.18 21.01 -12.63
C ASN A 46 0.85 21.42 -13.29
N LEU A 47 -0.10 21.92 -12.49
CA LEU A 47 -1.40 22.39 -12.94
C LEU A 47 -1.44 23.93 -12.95
N PRO A 48 -2.05 24.55 -13.98
CA PRO A 48 -2.21 26.00 -14.01
C PRO A 48 -3.25 26.47 -12.98
N ALA A 49 -3.20 27.74 -12.56
CA ALA A 49 -4.17 28.32 -11.62
C ALA A 49 -5.63 28.16 -12.08
N SER A 50 -5.88 28.18 -13.39
CA SER A 50 -7.21 27.97 -13.97
C SER A 50 -7.78 26.55 -13.75
N ALA A 51 -6.95 25.60 -13.30
CA ALA A 51 -7.39 24.25 -12.95
C ALA A 51 -8.16 24.23 -11.62
N ARG A 52 -8.06 25.28 -10.80
CA ARG A 52 -8.76 25.39 -9.52
C ARG A 52 -10.27 25.17 -9.66
N ASP A 53 -10.88 25.73 -10.69
CA ASP A 53 -12.33 25.63 -10.94
C ASP A 53 -12.78 24.22 -11.35
N LYS A 54 -11.83 23.30 -11.58
CA LYS A 54 -12.08 21.89 -11.92
C LYS A 54 -11.96 20.97 -10.70
N ILE A 55 -11.45 21.46 -9.58
CA ILE A 55 -11.37 20.72 -8.32
C ILE A 55 -12.64 20.98 -7.52
N ALA A 56 -13.21 19.92 -6.95
CA ALA A 56 -14.37 20.03 -6.06
C ALA A 56 -14.07 20.93 -4.86
N ASP A 57 -15.06 21.70 -4.41
CA ASP A 57 -14.93 22.53 -3.23
C ASP A 57 -14.84 21.67 -1.96
N ILE A 58 -13.65 21.60 -1.38
CA ILE A 58 -13.34 20.78 -0.21
C ILE A 58 -13.96 21.32 1.09
N THR A 59 -14.52 22.53 1.08
CA THR A 59 -15.17 23.13 2.24
C THR A 59 -16.62 22.68 2.41
N THR A 60 -17.20 22.08 1.36
CA THR A 60 -18.59 21.60 1.38
C THR A 60 -18.77 20.40 2.31
N ASP A 61 -19.95 20.30 2.93
CA ASP A 61 -20.29 19.17 3.80
C ASP A 61 -20.28 17.84 3.03
N GLN A 62 -20.67 17.87 1.76
CA GLN A 62 -20.65 16.70 0.89
C GLN A 62 -19.22 16.16 0.71
N PHE A 63 -18.25 17.02 0.37
CA PHE A 63 -16.86 16.60 0.21
C PHE A 63 -16.29 16.06 1.52
N ARG A 64 -16.56 16.74 2.64
CA ARG A 64 -16.10 16.30 3.97
C ARG A 64 -16.67 14.95 4.35
N ALA A 65 -17.96 14.71 4.12
CA ALA A 65 -18.61 13.43 4.38
C ALA A 65 -18.03 12.31 3.51
N GLU A 66 -17.79 12.56 2.23
CA GLU A 66 -17.15 11.61 1.32
C GLU A 66 -15.72 11.28 1.76
N SER A 67 -14.90 12.31 2.00
CA SER A 67 -13.54 12.17 2.50
C SER A 67 -13.49 11.34 3.78
N HIS A 68 -14.32 11.68 4.78
CA HIS A 68 -14.41 10.92 6.03
C HIS A 68 -14.84 9.47 5.81
N GLY A 69 -15.87 9.23 5.00
CA GLY A 69 -16.38 7.90 4.69
C GLY A 69 -15.33 7.00 4.01
N ARG A 70 -14.61 7.54 3.02
CA ARG A 70 -13.53 6.83 2.31
C ARG A 70 -12.36 6.53 3.23
N ARG A 71 -11.93 7.51 4.04
CA ARG A 71 -10.85 7.31 5.03
C ARG A 71 -11.21 6.23 6.05
N GLY A 72 -12.44 6.25 6.58
CA GLY A 72 -12.93 5.24 7.51
C GLY A 72 -13.07 3.84 6.91
N LEU A 73 -13.21 3.71 5.58
CA LEU A 73 -13.12 2.40 4.91
C LEU A 73 -11.69 1.86 4.91
N VAL A 74 -10.71 2.71 4.57
CA VAL A 74 -9.29 2.32 4.61
C VAL A 74 -8.89 1.96 6.04
N GLU A 75 -9.20 2.82 7.00
CA GLU A 75 -8.89 2.59 8.42
C GLU A 75 -9.44 1.26 8.93
N ARG A 76 -10.72 0.95 8.65
CA ARG A 76 -11.34 -0.33 9.03
C ARG A 76 -10.68 -1.53 8.35
N SER A 77 -10.26 -1.40 7.08
CA SER A 77 -9.55 -2.47 6.38
C SER A 77 -8.20 -2.76 7.06
N LEU A 78 -7.44 -1.70 7.36
CA LEU A 78 -6.14 -1.82 7.99
C LEU A 78 -6.25 -2.32 9.43
N ALA A 79 -7.21 -1.80 10.23
CA ALA A 79 -7.40 -2.24 11.61
C ALA A 79 -7.84 -3.71 11.70
N LYS A 80 -8.59 -4.20 10.71
CA LYS A 80 -8.94 -5.63 10.61
C LYS A 80 -7.73 -6.49 10.25
N THR A 81 -6.84 -5.99 9.42
CA THR A 81 -5.73 -6.76 8.85
C THR A 81 -4.48 -6.71 9.73
N PHE A 82 -4.18 -5.55 10.31
CA PHE A 82 -2.96 -5.21 11.05
C PHE A 82 -3.23 -4.76 12.50
N PRO A 83 -4.09 -5.43 13.29
CA PRO A 83 -4.47 -4.95 14.62
C PRO A 83 -3.29 -4.82 15.59
N GLU A 84 -2.37 -5.79 15.61
CA GLU A 84 -1.22 -5.78 16.53
C GLU A 84 -0.11 -4.86 16.04
N THR A 85 0.10 -4.76 14.72
CA THR A 85 1.01 -3.77 14.14
C THR A 85 0.55 -2.35 14.47
N GLN A 86 -0.75 -2.04 14.34
CA GLN A 86 -1.27 -0.71 14.68
C GLN A 86 -1.09 -0.38 16.17
N LYS A 87 -1.43 -1.30 17.07
CA LYS A 87 -1.18 -1.13 18.51
C LYS A 87 0.30 -0.88 18.82
N HIS A 88 1.20 -1.59 18.15
CA HIS A 88 2.64 -1.41 18.32
C HIS A 88 3.09 -0.02 17.87
N LEU A 89 2.59 0.46 16.73
CA LEU A 89 2.91 1.78 16.21
C LEU A 89 2.38 2.90 17.12
N GLU A 90 1.20 2.75 17.71
CA GLU A 90 0.59 3.72 18.64
C GLU A 90 1.43 3.96 19.91
N ILE A 91 2.09 2.92 20.42
CA ILE A 91 2.94 3.01 21.63
C ILE A 91 4.39 3.36 21.29
N SER A 92 4.80 3.17 20.04
CA SER A 92 6.15 3.49 19.58
C SER A 92 6.29 4.99 19.33
N SER A 93 7.50 5.53 19.49
CA SER A 93 7.82 6.90 19.03
C SER A 93 8.00 6.99 17.50
N ALA A 94 7.62 5.95 16.76
CA ALA A 94 7.79 5.89 15.33
C ALA A 94 6.92 6.93 14.61
N GLN A 95 7.46 7.50 13.54
CA GLN A 95 6.77 8.51 12.71
C GLN A 95 5.67 7.91 11.80
N ALA A 96 5.48 6.59 11.83
CA ALA A 96 4.49 5.91 11.01
C ALA A 96 3.08 6.02 11.61
N SER A 97 2.31 7.00 11.14
CA SER A 97 0.90 7.18 11.49
C SER A 97 -0.01 6.84 10.31
N PHE A 98 -1.30 6.59 10.59
CA PHE A 98 -2.31 6.41 9.56
C PHE A 98 -2.40 7.62 8.61
N GLU A 99 -2.29 8.84 9.15
CA GLU A 99 -2.26 10.06 8.33
C GLU A 99 -1.03 10.12 7.43
N ALA A 100 0.15 9.74 7.95
CA ALA A 100 1.37 9.66 7.15
C ALA A 100 1.24 8.66 6.00
N PHE A 101 0.56 7.53 6.23
CA PHE A 101 0.25 6.58 5.16
C PHE A 101 -0.67 7.18 4.10
N LEU A 102 -1.81 7.76 4.50
CA LEU A 102 -2.78 8.35 3.55
C LEU A 102 -2.19 9.52 2.72
N CYS A 103 -1.19 10.21 3.25
CA CYS A 103 -0.46 11.26 2.56
C CYS A 103 0.74 10.76 1.74
N SER A 104 1.08 9.47 1.82
CA SER A 104 2.26 8.91 1.16
C SER A 104 2.02 8.62 -0.33
N GLU A 105 3.12 8.67 -1.10
CA GLU A 105 3.10 8.21 -2.50
C GLU A 105 2.77 6.71 -2.60
N ASP A 106 3.09 5.90 -1.59
CA ASP A 106 2.71 4.47 -1.57
C ASP A 106 1.19 4.26 -1.51
N PHE A 107 0.44 5.17 -0.89
CA PHE A 107 -1.02 5.10 -0.88
C PHE A 107 -1.61 5.61 -2.20
N LEU A 108 -1.13 6.77 -2.66
CA LEU A 108 -1.69 7.50 -3.80
C LEU A 108 -1.31 6.88 -5.16
N ASN A 109 -0.17 6.20 -5.24
CA ASN A 109 0.26 5.53 -6.45
C ASN A 109 -0.56 4.24 -6.64
N PRO A 110 -1.23 4.03 -7.78
CA PRO A 110 -1.92 2.77 -8.04
C PRO A 110 -0.95 1.58 -8.17
N LYS A 111 0.32 1.80 -8.52
CA LYS A 111 1.32 0.75 -8.80
C LYS A 111 2.06 0.20 -7.59
N THR A 112 1.81 0.72 -6.40
CA THR A 112 2.54 0.37 -5.17
C THR A 112 1.87 -0.74 -4.37
N GLY A 113 0.76 -1.29 -4.86
CA GLY A 113 0.06 -2.43 -4.27
C GLY A 113 0.15 -3.68 -5.14
N LEU A 114 -0.27 -4.79 -4.55
CA LEU A 114 -0.65 -6.01 -5.26
C LEU A 114 -1.97 -5.80 -6.03
N PRO A 115 -2.31 -6.67 -6.99
CA PRO A 115 -3.63 -6.65 -7.63
C PRO A 115 -4.75 -6.66 -6.58
N HIS A 116 -5.81 -5.91 -6.84
CA HIS A 116 -7.00 -6.00 -5.98
C HIS A 116 -7.65 -7.38 -6.16
N ILE A 117 -7.97 -8.03 -5.04
CA ILE A 117 -8.51 -9.41 -4.99
C ILE A 117 -9.73 -9.64 -5.89
N SER A 118 -10.52 -8.60 -6.15
CA SER A 118 -11.73 -8.67 -6.98
C SER A 118 -11.52 -8.24 -8.44
N GLY A 119 -10.29 -7.98 -8.87
CA GLY A 119 -9.97 -7.52 -10.23
C GLY A 119 -10.37 -6.07 -10.55
N VAL A 120 -10.81 -5.28 -9.57
CA VAL A 120 -11.27 -3.87 -9.73
C VAL A 120 -10.09 -2.89 -9.92
N GLY A 121 -8.88 -3.41 -10.11
CA GLY A 121 -7.67 -2.64 -10.34
C GLY A 121 -6.90 -2.31 -9.06
N GLN A 122 -5.58 -2.26 -9.21
CA GLN A 122 -4.55 -2.02 -8.19
C GLN A 122 -4.76 -0.79 -7.29
N GLY A 123 -5.45 0.25 -7.78
CA GLY A 123 -5.67 1.49 -7.03
C GLY A 123 -6.47 1.33 -5.73
N TYR A 124 -7.27 0.27 -5.63
CA TYR A 124 -8.18 0.00 -4.51
C TYR A 124 -7.60 -0.93 -3.45
N GLU A 125 -6.44 -1.56 -3.71
CA GLU A 125 -5.82 -2.46 -2.75
C GLU A 125 -5.08 -1.63 -1.69
N ASN A 126 -5.57 -1.68 -0.44
CA ASN A 126 -5.02 -0.85 0.64
C ASN A 126 -4.07 -1.63 1.56
N ASN A 127 -4.26 -2.93 1.73
CA ASN A 127 -3.56 -3.70 2.77
C ASN A 127 -2.12 -3.97 2.36
N SER A 128 -1.88 -4.34 1.10
CA SER A 128 -0.53 -4.52 0.56
C SER A 128 0.19 -3.19 0.38
N LYS A 129 -0.49 -2.13 -0.08
CA LYS A 129 0.08 -0.77 -0.09
C LYS A 129 0.57 -0.36 1.30
N TYR A 130 -0.23 -0.61 2.33
CA TYR A 130 0.14 -0.32 3.71
C TYR A 130 1.34 -1.15 4.16
N PHE A 131 1.38 -2.45 3.85
CA PHE A 131 2.52 -3.30 4.17
C PHE A 131 3.81 -2.81 3.49
N PHE A 132 3.78 -2.49 2.20
CA PHE A 132 4.97 -2.01 1.48
C PHE A 132 5.42 -0.63 1.98
N TRP A 133 4.47 0.26 2.26
CA TRP A 133 4.75 1.54 2.92
C TRP A 133 5.42 1.34 4.29
N LEU A 134 4.92 0.42 5.11
CA LEU A 134 5.54 0.08 6.41
C LEU A 134 6.94 -0.51 6.20
N LYS A 135 7.10 -1.47 5.30
CA LYS A 135 8.38 -2.11 4.98
C LYS A 135 9.46 -1.08 4.64
N ARG A 136 9.09 -0.05 3.88
CA ARG A 136 9.96 1.08 3.51
C ARG A 136 10.17 2.07 4.66
N THR A 137 9.09 2.60 5.23
CA THR A 137 9.11 3.69 6.22
C THR A 137 9.73 3.26 7.54
N MET A 138 9.42 2.04 7.98
CA MET A 138 9.93 1.44 9.21
C MET A 138 11.19 0.60 8.97
N ARG A 139 11.70 0.61 7.72
CA ARG A 139 12.91 -0.11 7.31
C ARG A 139 12.88 -1.57 7.76
N LEU A 140 11.73 -2.24 7.61
CA LEU A 140 11.52 -3.58 8.17
C LEU A 140 12.50 -4.62 7.61
N ALA A 141 13.09 -4.39 6.44
CA ALA A 141 14.12 -5.25 5.85
C ALA A 141 15.57 -4.86 6.23
N SER A 142 15.78 -3.86 7.09
CA SER A 142 17.10 -3.43 7.54
C SER A 142 17.51 -4.10 8.85
N ALA A 143 18.81 -4.35 9.05
CA ALA A 143 19.33 -5.02 10.25
C ALA A 143 19.06 -4.26 11.56
N ASP A 144 18.78 -2.95 11.49
CA ASP A 144 18.43 -2.07 12.60
C ASP A 144 16.92 -1.94 12.83
N CYS A 145 16.08 -2.74 12.15
CA CYS A 145 14.64 -2.67 12.33
C CYS A 145 14.19 -3.10 13.74
N ASP A 146 13.02 -2.61 14.15
CA ASP A 146 12.29 -3.20 15.26
C ASP A 146 11.80 -4.61 14.87
N VAL A 147 12.46 -5.63 15.43
CA VAL A 147 12.19 -7.04 15.16
C VAL A 147 10.77 -7.45 15.58
N GLU A 148 10.24 -6.86 16.65
CA GLU A 148 8.88 -7.16 17.09
C GLU A 148 7.86 -6.60 16.08
N LEU A 149 7.99 -5.33 15.71
CA LEU A 149 7.14 -4.70 14.70
C LEU A 149 7.19 -5.46 13.36
N ARG A 150 8.41 -5.82 12.92
CA ARG A 150 8.62 -6.60 11.70
C ARG A 150 7.82 -7.90 11.73
N ASN A 151 7.95 -8.68 12.79
CA ASN A 151 7.29 -9.98 12.88
C ASN A 151 5.77 -9.84 12.96
N LYS A 152 5.23 -8.83 13.67
CA LYS A 152 3.79 -8.55 13.66
C LYS A 152 3.30 -8.23 12.25
N ALA A 153 3.94 -7.28 11.57
CA ALA A 153 3.55 -6.85 10.23
C ALA A 153 3.62 -7.98 9.20
N HIS A 154 4.67 -8.80 9.22
CA HIS A 154 4.82 -9.94 8.31
C HIS A 154 3.79 -11.04 8.61
N THR A 155 3.57 -11.38 9.89
CA THR A 155 2.59 -12.40 10.27
C THR A 155 1.18 -12.01 9.87
N GLU A 156 0.79 -10.77 10.13
CA GLU A 156 -0.53 -10.23 9.80
C GLU A 156 -0.74 -10.15 8.29
N PHE A 157 0.27 -9.68 7.54
CA PHE A 157 0.20 -9.63 6.08
C PHE A 157 0.15 -11.03 5.44
N ALA A 158 0.98 -11.96 5.90
CA ALA A 158 0.97 -13.35 5.44
C ALA A 158 -0.38 -14.02 5.73
N THR A 159 -0.94 -13.78 6.92
CA THR A 159 -2.28 -14.28 7.29
C THR A 159 -3.36 -13.73 6.36
N TRP A 160 -3.28 -12.45 6.00
CA TRP A 160 -4.19 -11.84 5.03
C TRP A 160 -4.03 -12.48 3.64
N LEU A 161 -2.80 -12.61 3.13
CA LEU A 161 -2.53 -13.24 1.83
C LEU A 161 -3.11 -14.65 1.73
N ILE A 162 -2.88 -15.49 2.75
CA ILE A 162 -3.42 -16.87 2.80
C ILE A 162 -4.96 -16.86 2.80
N ASN A 163 -5.58 -15.90 3.51
CA ASN A 163 -7.03 -15.78 3.53
C ASN A 163 -7.62 -15.36 2.18
N GLU A 164 -6.92 -14.49 1.44
CA GLU A 164 -7.38 -14.04 0.13
C GLU A 164 -7.18 -15.10 -0.96
N TYR A 165 -6.06 -15.85 -0.94
CA TYR A 165 -5.86 -17.02 -1.82
C TYR A 165 -6.99 -18.08 -1.67
N LYS A 166 -7.53 -18.26 -0.46
CA LYS A 166 -8.63 -19.24 -0.23
C LYS A 166 -10.00 -18.82 -0.77
N ARG A 167 -10.13 -17.63 -1.35
CA ARG A 167 -11.39 -17.08 -1.91
C ARG A 167 -11.28 -16.99 -3.43
N PRO A 168 -12.36 -16.72 -4.20
CA PRO A 168 -12.22 -16.32 -5.59
C PRO A 168 -11.33 -15.06 -5.68
N HIS A 169 -10.23 -15.15 -6.41
CA HIS A 169 -9.18 -14.13 -6.41
C HIS A 169 -8.51 -14.01 -7.79
N ASP A 170 -7.65 -13.00 -7.95
CA ASP A 170 -6.80 -12.80 -9.13
C ASP A 170 -5.65 -13.83 -9.16
N PRO A 171 -5.41 -14.59 -10.26
CA PRO A 171 -4.39 -15.66 -10.31
C PRO A 171 -2.99 -15.28 -9.81
N TYR A 172 -2.65 -14.00 -9.75
CA TYR A 172 -1.46 -13.53 -9.05
C TYR A 172 -1.27 -14.10 -7.64
N PHE A 173 -2.35 -14.35 -6.88
CA PHE A 173 -2.24 -14.85 -5.51
C PHE A 173 -1.95 -16.36 -5.42
N ASP A 174 -1.97 -17.11 -6.53
CA ASP A 174 -1.58 -18.53 -6.56
C ASP A 174 -0.13 -18.73 -6.07
N GLN A 175 0.72 -17.72 -6.21
CA GLN A 175 2.11 -17.76 -5.71
C GLN A 175 2.22 -17.88 -4.18
N PHE A 176 1.14 -17.60 -3.44
CA PHE A 176 1.10 -17.70 -1.99
C PHE A 176 0.53 -19.04 -1.49
N GLU A 177 0.24 -19.96 -2.41
CA GLU A 177 -0.19 -21.32 -2.10
C GLU A 177 0.87 -22.07 -1.26
N GLY A 178 0.42 -22.87 -0.29
CA GLY A 178 1.29 -23.67 0.58
C GLY A 178 1.94 -22.91 1.74
N GLY A 179 2.02 -21.58 1.67
CA GLY A 179 2.46 -20.71 2.76
C GLY A 179 3.55 -19.72 2.40
N LEU A 180 3.93 -18.90 3.39
CA LEU A 180 4.89 -17.82 3.24
C LEU A 180 5.94 -17.87 4.35
N TYR A 181 7.14 -17.42 4.05
CA TYR A 181 8.21 -17.31 5.05
C TYR A 181 8.92 -15.97 4.97
N TRP A 182 9.68 -15.63 6.01
CA TRP A 182 10.54 -14.44 6.07
C TRP A 182 11.65 -14.65 7.10
N MET A 183 12.74 -13.89 6.98
CA MET A 183 13.79 -13.91 8.00
C MET A 183 13.28 -13.26 9.30
N GLN A 184 13.48 -13.89 10.47
CA GLN A 184 13.06 -13.26 11.73
C GLN A 184 13.83 -11.95 11.97
N THR A 185 15.12 -11.94 11.66
CA THR A 185 16.01 -10.79 11.75
C THR A 185 16.60 -10.49 10.37
N PRO A 186 16.43 -9.28 9.82
CA PRO A 186 16.96 -8.97 8.50
C PRO A 186 18.48 -9.09 8.43
N GLY A 187 18.98 -9.66 7.34
CA GLY A 187 20.41 -9.90 7.13
C GLY A 187 20.97 -11.12 7.88
N ALA A 188 20.17 -11.79 8.72
CA ALA A 188 20.53 -13.07 9.32
C ALA A 188 19.83 -14.21 8.57
N ALA A 189 20.60 -15.23 8.15
CA ALA A 189 20.04 -16.39 7.45
C ALA A 189 19.13 -17.28 8.32
N LYS A 190 19.12 -17.07 9.65
CA LYS A 190 18.30 -17.81 10.61
C LYS A 190 18.08 -17.01 11.92
N PRO A 191 17.00 -17.29 12.65
CA PRO A 191 15.91 -18.20 12.27
C PRO A 191 15.01 -17.60 11.17
N VAL A 192 14.35 -18.48 10.43
CA VAL A 192 13.31 -18.14 9.45
C VAL A 192 11.95 -18.47 10.06
N ILE A 193 10.99 -17.57 9.92
CA ILE A 193 9.60 -17.81 10.30
C ILE A 193 8.85 -18.30 9.06
N LEU A 194 8.09 -19.38 9.20
CA LEU A 194 7.21 -19.93 8.17
C LEU A 194 5.78 -19.94 8.71
N LEU A 195 4.85 -19.37 7.96
CA LEU A 195 3.41 -19.51 8.16
C LEU A 195 2.84 -20.40 7.05
N SER A 196 2.39 -21.62 7.41
CA SER A 196 1.74 -22.50 6.44
C SER A 196 0.33 -22.00 6.09
N ASP A 197 -0.20 -22.47 4.96
CA ASP A 197 -1.57 -22.20 4.54
C ASP A 197 -2.63 -22.80 5.49
N GLN A 198 -2.27 -23.67 6.43
CA GLN A 198 -3.15 -24.09 7.55
C GLN A 198 -3.03 -23.19 8.79
N PHE A 199 -2.39 -22.02 8.67
CA PHE A 199 -2.17 -21.04 9.74
C PHE A 199 -1.32 -21.58 10.90
N VAL A 200 -0.36 -22.45 10.61
CA VAL A 200 0.61 -22.94 11.60
C VAL A 200 1.93 -22.17 11.42
N VAL A 201 2.41 -21.58 12.52
CA VAL A 201 3.69 -20.86 12.56
C VAL A 201 4.82 -21.81 12.99
N TYR A 202 5.88 -21.87 12.19
CA TYR A 202 7.10 -22.60 12.48
C TYR A 202 8.29 -21.64 12.60
N THR A 203 9.23 -21.96 13.48
CA THR A 203 10.53 -21.29 13.57
C THR A 203 11.62 -22.26 13.12
N LEU A 204 12.19 -22.00 11.95
CA LEU A 204 13.15 -22.87 11.29
C LEU A 204 14.57 -22.39 11.56
N ASN A 205 15.43 -23.33 11.99
CA ASN A 205 16.84 -23.08 12.30
C ASN A 205 17.80 -23.92 11.46
N ASP A 206 17.29 -24.97 10.79
CA ASP A 206 18.08 -25.88 9.98
C ASP A 206 18.30 -25.30 8.56
N PRO A 207 19.55 -25.00 8.16
CA PRO A 207 19.83 -24.42 6.85
C PRO A 207 19.40 -25.30 5.68
N ASN A 208 19.45 -26.63 5.84
CA ASN A 208 19.02 -27.55 4.78
C ASN A 208 17.52 -27.38 4.53
N THR A 209 16.70 -27.41 5.57
CA THR A 209 15.26 -27.15 5.49
C THR A 209 14.95 -25.78 4.89
N ILE A 210 15.61 -24.72 5.36
CA ILE A 210 15.42 -23.35 4.85
C ILE A 210 15.72 -23.28 3.35
N SER A 211 16.80 -23.91 2.88
CA SER A 211 17.17 -23.93 1.46
C SER A 211 16.19 -24.68 0.54
N GLN A 212 15.27 -25.47 1.11
CA GLN A 212 14.24 -26.18 0.36
C GLN A 212 12.95 -25.38 0.22
N LEU A 213 12.70 -24.36 1.06
CA LEU A 213 11.43 -23.60 1.05
C LEU A 213 11.08 -23.03 -0.34
N PRO A 214 12.00 -22.35 -1.07
CA PRO A 214 11.67 -21.90 -2.42
C PRO A 214 11.44 -23.04 -3.41
N LYS A 215 12.11 -24.19 -3.23
CA LYS A 215 12.04 -25.34 -4.16
C LYS A 215 10.72 -26.08 -4.06
N ILE A 216 10.05 -25.99 -2.92
CA ILE A 216 8.72 -26.55 -2.71
C ILE A 216 7.61 -25.52 -2.97
N GLY A 217 7.96 -24.36 -3.55
CA GLY A 217 7.02 -23.34 -4.00
C GLY A 217 6.58 -22.33 -2.94
N LEU A 218 7.23 -22.28 -1.77
CA LEU A 218 6.89 -21.26 -0.76
C LEU A 218 7.49 -19.91 -1.13
N THR A 219 6.76 -18.85 -0.79
CA THR A 219 7.14 -17.46 -1.12
C THR A 219 7.84 -16.77 0.05
N ASP A 220 8.98 -16.12 -0.25
CA ASP A 220 9.68 -15.25 0.70
C ASP A 220 9.05 -13.86 0.72
N LEU A 221 8.45 -13.48 1.84
CA LEU A 221 7.79 -12.19 2.02
C LEU A 221 8.80 -11.02 2.07
N ASP A 222 10.08 -11.29 2.34
CA ASP A 222 11.15 -10.30 2.21
C ASP A 222 11.41 -9.91 0.75
N ASP A 223 11.16 -10.82 -0.19
CA ASP A 223 11.36 -10.58 -1.62
C ASP A 223 10.09 -10.14 -2.35
N VAL A 224 8.92 -10.27 -1.71
CA VAL A 224 7.66 -9.76 -2.28
C VAL A 224 7.72 -8.23 -2.43
N SER A 225 7.43 -7.79 -3.65
CA SER A 225 7.26 -6.40 -4.06
C SER A 225 5.97 -6.25 -4.88
N PRO A 226 5.46 -5.01 -5.09
CA PRO A 226 4.47 -4.76 -6.13
C PRO A 226 4.98 -5.30 -7.48
N PRO A 227 4.12 -5.90 -8.31
CA PRO A 227 4.53 -6.38 -9.62
C PRO A 227 4.88 -5.20 -10.54
N ASP A 228 5.66 -5.50 -11.59
CA ASP A 228 5.99 -4.50 -12.61
C ASP A 228 4.77 -4.24 -13.49
N TRP A 229 3.97 -3.27 -13.06
CA TRP A 229 2.73 -2.90 -13.73
C TRP A 229 3.05 -2.23 -15.05
N PRO A 230 2.45 -2.68 -16.18
CA PRO A 230 2.65 -2.03 -17.46
C PRO A 230 2.43 -0.52 -17.33
N GLU A 231 3.20 0.28 -18.07
CA GLU A 231 2.84 1.67 -18.30
C GLU A 231 1.52 1.66 -19.08
N GLU A 232 0.39 1.71 -18.38
CA GLU A 232 -0.89 1.87 -19.04
C GLU A 232 -0.88 3.21 -19.79
N GLU A 233 -0.97 3.13 -21.12
CA GLU A 233 -1.41 4.26 -21.96
C GLU A 233 -2.88 4.65 -21.70
N THR A 234 -3.63 3.85 -20.92
CA THR A 234 -5.04 4.09 -20.66
C THR A 234 -5.46 3.42 -19.36
N LEU A 235 -5.76 4.24 -18.36
CA LEU A 235 -6.91 4.21 -17.44
C LEU A 235 -6.50 5.01 -16.20
N LEU A 236 -7.38 5.95 -15.82
CA LEU A 236 -7.16 7.11 -14.92
C LEU A 236 -6.58 8.33 -15.66
#